data_AF-A0A6A8A8X4-F1
#
_entry.id   AF-A0A6A8A8X4-F1
#
_cell.length_a   1.000
_cell.length_b   1.000
_cell.length_c   1.000
_cell.angle_alpha   90.00
_cell.angle_beta   90.00
_cell.angle_gamma   90.00
#
_symmetry.space_group_name_H-M   'P 1'
#
loop_
_entity.id
_entity.type
_entity.pdbx_description
1 polymer ?
#
loop_
_entity_poly.entity_id
_entity_poly.type
_entity_poly.pdbx_seq_one_letter_code
_entity_poly.pdbx_strand_id
1 'polypeptide(L)' 'MTTNNYVYEDPAELAAKLEVMTADEVFAAMKALEHRSETAAEDRDETLGMITLVEEEIERRYPGQMLAPYRTWKEEQLFS' A
#
# COMPACT_ATOMS: atom_id res chain seq x y z
N MET A 1 -17.32 2.60 -8.51
CA MET A 1 -15.99 2.52 -7.88
C MET A 1 -15.99 1.25 -7.06
N THR A 2 -15.32 0.20 -7.53
CA THR A 2 -15.23 -1.06 -6.78
C THR A 2 -14.36 -0.79 -5.57
N THR A 3 -14.97 -0.73 -4.39
CA THR A 3 -14.23 -0.78 -3.13
C THR A 3 -13.63 -2.18 -3.03
N ASN A 4 -12.48 -2.38 -3.67
CA ASN A 4 -11.62 -3.53 -3.37
C ASN A 4 -11.21 -3.33 -1.91
N ASN A 5 -11.95 -4.00 -1.03
CA ASN A 5 -11.67 -4.03 0.39
C ASN A 5 -10.39 -4.84 0.52
N TYR A 6 -9.26 -4.14 0.45
CA TYR A 6 -7.92 -4.68 0.61
C TYR A 6 -7.70 -5.06 2.07
N VAL A 7 -8.45 -6.05 2.54
CA VAL A 7 -8.23 -6.70 3.83
C VAL A 7 -7.15 -7.75 3.58
N TYR A 8 -5.92 -7.37 3.90
CA TYR A 8 -4.79 -8.29 3.90
C TYR A 8 -4.58 -8.75 5.34
N GLU A 9 -4.73 -10.05 5.59
CA GLU A 9 -4.59 -10.68 6.91
C GLU A 9 -3.27 -11.48 7.01
N ASP A 10 -2.49 -11.54 5.93
CA ASP A 10 -1.20 -12.24 5.90
C ASP A 10 -0.18 -11.47 5.03
N PRO A 11 0.98 -11.07 5.59
CA PRO A 11 2.08 -10.44 4.84
C PRO A 11 2.56 -11.29 3.64
N ALA A 12 2.58 -12.62 3.75
CA ALA A 12 3.05 -13.48 2.66
C ALA A 12 2.07 -13.48 1.48
N GLU A 13 0.77 -13.50 1.77
CA GLU A 13 -0.28 -13.38 0.74
C GLU A 13 -0.23 -12.01 0.06
N LEU A 14 -0.01 -10.94 0.84
CA LEU A 14 0.16 -9.60 0.30
C LEU A 14 1.34 -9.54 -0.67
N ALA A 15 2.52 -10.05 -0.28
CA ALA A 15 3.71 -10.05 -1.13
C ALA A 15 3.46 -10.73 -2.49
N ALA A 16 2.79 -11.88 -2.50
CA ALA A 16 2.45 -12.58 -3.74
C ALA A 16 1.47 -11.79 -4.63
N LYS A 17 0.50 -11.09 -4.02
CA LYS A 17 -0.45 -10.25 -4.76
C LYS A 17 0.21 -8.99 -5.33
N LEU A 18 1.12 -8.38 -4.58
CA LEU A 18 1.84 -7.18 -5.00
C LEU A 18 2.51 -7.36 -6.36
N GLU A 19 3.08 -8.52 -6.66
CA GLU A 19 3.76 -8.76 -7.94
C GLU A 19 2.87 -8.61 -9.18
N VAL A 20 1.56 -8.87 -9.06
CA VAL A 20 0.61 -8.85 -10.18
C VAL A 20 -0.31 -7.61 -10.16
N MET A 21 -0.26 -6.81 -9.10
CA MET A 21 -1.03 -5.58 -8.99
C MET A 21 -0.47 -4.49 -9.92
N THR A 22 -1.33 -3.64 -10.44
CA THR A 22 -0.92 -2.40 -11.12
C THR A 22 -0.32 -1.40 -10.14
N ALA A 23 0.33 -0.33 -10.63
CA ALA A 23 0.88 0.73 -9.80
C ALA A 23 -0.20 1.38 -8.91
N ASP A 24 -1.34 1.74 -9.51
CA ASP A 24 -2.46 2.34 -8.79
C ASP A 24 -3.02 1.44 -7.70
N GLU A 25 -3.08 0.13 -7.95
CA GLU A 25 -3.55 -0.84 -6.95
C GLU A 25 -2.56 -0.95 -5.78
N VAL A 26 -1.25 -0.93 -6.04
CA VAL A 26 -0.23 -0.91 -4.98
C VAL A 26 -0.31 0.38 -4.16
N PHE A 27 -0.53 1.52 -4.80
CA PHE A 27 -0.74 2.79 -4.10
C PHE A 27 -2.03 2.79 -3.28
N ALA A 28 -3.11 2.20 -3.80
CA ALA A 28 -4.34 2.03 -3.06
C ALA A 28 -4.16 1.12 -1.83
N ALA A 29 -3.38 0.05 -1.94
CA ALA A 29 -3.02 -0.81 -0.82
C ALA A 29 -2.21 -0.06 0.25
N MET A 30 -1.19 0.73 -0.15
CA MET A 30 -0.43 1.59 0.76
C MET A 30 -1.36 2.52 1.55
N LYS A 31 -2.26 3.22 0.85
CA LYS A 31 -3.22 4.15 1.48
C LYS A 31 -4.15 3.45 2.48
N ALA A 32 -4.61 2.23 2.16
CA ALA A 32 -5.46 1.46 3.05
C ALA A 32 -4.72 0.99 4.32
N LEU A 33 -3.46 0.56 4.17
CA LEU A 33 -2.62 0.13 5.30
C LEU A 33 -2.23 1.29 6.21
N GLU A 34 -1.89 2.46 5.64
CA GLU A 34 -1.68 3.69 6.42
C GLU A 34 -2.90 3.99 7.29
N HIS A 35 -4.10 3.99 6.69
CA HIS A 35 -5.34 4.21 7.43
C HIS A 35 -5.58 3.16 8.53
N ARG A 36 -5.38 1.87 8.22
CA ARG A 36 -5.50 0.79 9.21
C ARG A 36 -4.54 1.00 10.39
N SER A 37 -3.30 1.42 10.13
CA SER A 37 -2.28 1.64 11.16
C SER A 37 -2.62 2.81 12.11
N GLU A 38 -3.42 3.77 11.62
CA GLU A 38 -3.91 4.92 12.39
C GLU A 38 -5.14 4.57 13.22
N THR A 39 -6.00 3.65 12.74
CA THR A 39 -7.31 3.36 13.35
C THR A 39 -7.35 2.09 14.21
N ALA A 40 -6.53 1.09 13.93
CA ALA A 40 -6.56 -0.22 14.57
C ALA A 40 -5.27 -0.47 15.38
N ALA A 41 -5.35 -0.29 16.70
CA ALA A 41 -4.19 -0.47 17.59
C ALA A 41 -3.79 -1.94 17.77
N GLU A 42 -4.73 -2.88 17.65
CA GLU A 42 -4.52 -4.31 17.89
C GLU A 42 -3.67 -5.00 16.82
N ASP A 43 -3.70 -4.51 15.58
CA ASP A 43 -2.97 -5.08 14.43
C ASP A 43 -1.83 -4.18 13.95
N ARG A 44 -1.40 -3.22 14.77
CA ARG A 44 -0.51 -2.15 14.32
C ARG A 44 0.84 -2.67 13.83
N ASP A 45 1.46 -3.60 14.56
CA ASP A 45 2.79 -4.12 14.21
C ASP A 45 2.76 -4.97 12.92
N GLU A 46 1.72 -5.78 12.75
CA GLU A 46 1.49 -6.54 11.52
C GLU A 46 1.24 -5.60 10.33
N THR A 47 0.42 -4.57 10.53
CA THR A 47 0.14 -3.55 9.52
C THR A 47 1.41 -2.81 9.10
N LEU A 48 2.30 -2.50 10.05
CA LEU A 48 3.59 -1.89 9.73
C LEU A 48 4.48 -2.82 8.90
N GLY A 49 4.47 -4.13 9.17
CA GLY A 49 5.16 -5.11 8.33
C GLY A 49 4.63 -5.15 6.90
N MET A 50 3.30 -5.07 6.73
CA MET A 50 2.67 -4.96 5.41
C MET A 50 3.01 -3.66 4.69
N ILE A 51 3.10 -2.54 5.43
CA ILE A 51 3.56 -1.25 4.87
C ILE A 51 4.98 -1.40 4.30
N THR A 52 5.91 -2.02 5.03
CA THR A 52 7.27 -2.25 4.53
C THR A 52 7.29 -3.07 3.25
N LEU A 53 6.45 -4.11 3.12
CA LEU A 53 6.36 -4.88 1.86
C LEU A 53 5.87 -4.02 0.68
N VAL A 54 4.94 -3.11 0.93
CA VAL A 54 4.45 -2.19 -0.10
C VAL A 54 5.50 -1.15 -0.46
N GLU A 55 6.27 -0.64 0.51
CA GLU A 55 7.40 0.26 0.27
C GLU A 55 8.47 -0.41 -0.61
N GLU A 56 8.81 -1.67 -0.33
CA GLU A 56 9.74 -2.46 -1.14
C GLU A 56 9.23 -2.67 -2.57
N GLU A 57 7.94 -2.96 -2.74
CA GLU A 57 7.33 -3.11 -4.06
C GLU A 57 7.32 -1.79 -4.85
N ILE A 58 7.07 -0.66 -4.18
CA ILE A 58 7.15 0.67 -4.80
C ILE A 58 8.59 0.94 -5.26
N GLU A 59 9.58 0.70 -4.41
CA GLU A 59 11.00 0.88 -4.77
C GLU A 59 11.42 -0.04 -5.92
N ARG A 60 10.92 -1.29 -5.96
CA ARG A 60 11.17 -2.22 -7.09
C ARG A 60 10.65 -1.68 -8.42
N ARG A 61 9.48 -1.05 -8.42
CA ARG A 61 8.85 -0.48 -9.63
C ARG A 61 9.42 0.87 -10.03
N TYR A 62 9.86 1.65 -9.05
CA TYR A 62 10.36 3.01 -9.22
C TYR A 62 11.71 3.20 -8.51
N PRO A 63 12.79 2.54 -8.98
CA PRO A 63 14.08 2.56 -8.27
C PRO A 63 14.63 3.97 -8.05
N GLY A 64 15.05 4.24 -6.82
CA GLY A 64 15.63 5.50 -6.38
C GLY A 64 14.63 6.64 -6.19
N GLN A 65 13.32 6.39 -6.35
CA GLN A 65 12.29 7.41 -6.17
C GLN A 65 11.62 7.34 -4.80
N MET A 66 11.90 6.31 -3.99
CA MET A 66 11.28 6.11 -2.68
C MET A 66 9.74 6.22 -2.81
N LEU A 67 9.08 6.93 -1.90
CA LEU A 67 7.63 7.15 -1.91
C LEU A 67 7.17 8.34 -2.78
N ALA A 68 8.04 8.95 -3.59
CA ALA A 68 7.64 10.08 -4.42
C ALA A 68 6.46 9.75 -5.37
N PRO A 69 6.45 8.61 -6.09
CA PRO A 69 5.34 8.25 -6.98
C PRO A 69 4.01 8.09 -6.22
N TYR A 70 4.05 7.45 -5.05
CA TYR A 70 2.87 7.30 -4.20
C TYR A 70 2.33 8.64 -3.70
N ARG A 71 3.20 9.56 -3.29
CA ARG A 71 2.81 10.90 -2.82
C ARG A 71 2.12 11.70 -3.93
N THR A 72 2.69 11.69 -5.14
CA THR A 72 2.08 12.36 -6.31
C THR A 72 0.70 11.76 -6.62
N TRP A 73 0.58 10.43 -6.68
CA TRP A 73 -0.70 9.77 -6.89
C TRP A 73 -1.72 10.14 -5.79
N LYS A 74 -1.28 10.17 -4.52
CA LYS A 74 -2.16 10.51 -3.38
C LYS A 74 -2.66 11.95 -3.49
N GLU A 75 -1.82 12.88 -3.95
CA GLU A 75 -2.21 14.27 -4.22
C GLU A 75 -3.23 14.37 -5.35
N GLU A 76 -3.02 13.67 -6.48
CA GLU A 76 -3.97 13.63 -7.60
C GLU A 76 -5.36 13.15 -7.17
N GLN A 77 -5.41 12.17 -6.26
CA GLN A 77 -6.67 11.63 -5.72
C GLN A 77 -7.40 12.59 -4.77
N LEU A 78 -6.75 13.64 -4.26
CA LEU A 78 -7.41 14.68 -3.45
C LEU A 78 -8.09 15.75 -4.30
N PHE A 79 -7.73 15.85 -5.58
CA PHE A 79 -8.24 16.86 -6.52
C PHE A 79 -9.13 16.26 -7.64
N SER A 80 -9.45 14.97 -7.54
CA SER A 80 -10.31 14.18 -8.44
C SER A 80 -11.70 14.00 -7.83
#